data_AF-A0A838P9V7-F1
#
_entry.id   AF-A0A838P9V7-F1
#
_cell.length_a   1.000
_cell.length_b   1.000
_cell.length_c   1.000
_cell.angle_alpha   90.00
_cell.angle_beta   90.00
_cell.angle_gamma   90.00
#
_symmetry.space_group_name_H-M   'P 1'
#
loop_
_entity.id
_entity.type
_entity.pdbx_description
1 polymer ?
#
loop_
_entity_poly.entity_id
_entity_poly.type
_entity_poly.pdbx_seq_one_letter_code
_entity_poly.pdbx_strand_id
1 'polypeptide(L)'
;MLDYSVAMTLTPVEVPDELFVALRRHFNEAQMVELTAAIAWENYRARFNHAFGVEAQGFSEDAYRPLPERTGDRQAQFSKISAL
;
A
#
# COMPACT_ATOMS: atom_id res chain seq x y z
N MET A 1 -3.07 -14.73 2.85
CA MET A 1 -3.27 -13.27 2.94
C MET A 1 -4.03 -12.75 1.73
N LEU A 2 -3.53 -12.96 0.51
CA LEU A 2 -4.19 -12.43 -0.70
C LEU A 2 -5.64 -12.91 -0.86
N ASP A 3 -5.92 -14.21 -0.70
CA ASP A 3 -7.28 -14.73 -0.82
C ASP A 3 -8.25 -14.13 0.22
N TYR A 4 -7.76 -13.90 1.44
CA TYR A 4 -8.52 -13.22 2.49
C TYR A 4 -8.82 -11.76 2.11
N SER A 5 -7.83 -11.04 1.59
CA SER A 5 -8.02 -9.67 1.09
C SER A 5 -9.01 -9.63 -0.07
N VAL A 6 -8.93 -10.57 -1.01
CA VAL A 6 -9.90 -10.69 -2.12
C VAL A 6 -11.31 -10.90 -1.56
N ALA A 7 -11.50 -11.88 -0.67
CA ALA A 7 -12.80 -12.16 -0.05
C ALA A 7 -13.38 -10.92 0.67
N MET A 8 -12.54 -10.19 1.42
CA MET A 8 -12.90 -8.95 2.12
C MET A 8 -13.30 -7.78 1.20
N THR A 9 -13.03 -7.86 -0.11
CA THR A 9 -13.36 -6.79 -1.09
C THR A 9 -14.62 -7.07 -1.91
N LEU A 10 -15.15 -8.30 -1.86
CA LEU A 10 -16.37 -8.68 -2.56
C LEU A 10 -17.62 -7.95 -2.01
N THR A 11 -18.67 -7.91 -2.83
CA THR A 11 -19.99 -7.39 -2.44
C THR A 11 -21.06 -8.41 -2.86
N PRO A 12 -21.73 -9.11 -1.92
CA PRO A 12 -21.57 -9.01 -0.46
C PRO A 12 -20.20 -9.52 0.03
N VAL A 13 -19.82 -9.11 1.25
CA VAL A 13 -18.58 -9.60 1.88
C VAL A 13 -18.84 -10.96 2.52
N GLU A 14 -18.16 -11.98 2.03
CA GLU A 14 -18.23 -13.35 2.55
C GLU A 14 -16.82 -13.90 2.66
N VAL A 15 -16.38 -14.20 3.89
CA VAL A 15 -15.02 -14.70 4.15
C VAL A 15 -15.12 -16.08 4.78
N PRO A 16 -14.72 -17.15 4.06
CA PRO A 16 -14.72 -18.50 4.61
C PRO A 16 -13.81 -18.64 5.84
N ASP A 17 -14.27 -19.39 6.85
CA ASP A 17 -13.51 -19.65 8.09
C ASP A 17 -12.13 -20.27 7.83
N GLU A 18 -12.01 -21.07 6.77
CA GLU A 18 -10.75 -21.69 6.33
C GLU A 18 -9.64 -20.66 6.08
N LEU A 19 -10.00 -19.46 5.57
CA LEU A 19 -9.03 -18.38 5.34
C LEU A 19 -8.53 -17.78 6.66
N PHE A 20 -9.41 -17.68 7.66
CA PHE A 20 -9.01 -17.26 9.00
C PHE A 20 -8.09 -18.29 9.67
N VAL A 21 -8.42 -19.58 9.56
CA VAL A 21 -7.58 -20.67 10.10
C VAL A 21 -6.22 -20.69 9.44
N ALA A 22 -6.15 -20.52 8.11
CA ALA A 22 -4.89 -20.47 7.38
C ALA A 22 -4.03 -19.27 7.83
N LEU A 23 -4.63 -18.09 7.99
CA LEU A 23 -3.90 -16.88 8.41
C LEU A 23 -3.41 -16.94 9.86
N ARG A 24 -4.17 -17.55 10.78
CA ARG A 24 -3.76 -17.72 12.18
C ARG A 24 -2.50 -18.56 12.38
N ARG A 25 -2.05 -19.29 11.34
CA ARG A 25 -0.74 -19.97 11.35
C ARG A 25 0.44 -18.99 11.24
N HIS A 26 0.19 -17.76 10.79
CA HIS A 26 1.20 -16.73 10.53
C HIS A 26 1.02 -15.48 11.38
N PHE A 27 -0.21 -15.18 11.79
CA PHE A 27 -0.57 -13.96 12.50
C PHE A 27 -1.26 -14.27 13.82
N ASN A 28 -0.91 -13.52 14.87
CA ASN A 28 -1.67 -13.53 16.11
C ASN A 28 -2.96 -12.69 15.99
N GLU A 29 -3.82 -12.74 17.01
CA GLU A 29 -5.12 -12.04 16.97
C GLU A 29 -4.97 -10.52 16.76
N ALA A 30 -4.00 -9.85 17.39
CA ALA A 30 -3.79 -8.41 17.21
C ALA A 30 -3.39 -8.08 15.77
N GLN A 31 -2.47 -8.86 15.20
CA GLN A 31 -2.05 -8.72 13.79
C GLN A 31 -3.20 -9.02 12.82
N MET A 32 -4.09 -9.97 13.15
CA MET A 32 -5.29 -10.24 12.36
C MET A 32 -6.23 -9.04 12.35
N VAL A 33 -6.44 -8.39 13.50
CA VAL A 33 -7.25 -7.17 13.60
C VAL A 33 -6.64 -6.04 12.77
N GLU A 34 -5.34 -5.81 12.90
CA GLU A 34 -4.62 -4.78 12.13
C GLU A 34 -4.70 -5.04 10.62
N LEU A 35 -4.46 -6.29 10.19
CA LEU A 35 -4.57 -6.69 8.78
C LEU A 35 -5.98 -6.43 8.24
N THR A 36 -6.99 -6.84 8.99
CA THR A 36 -8.41 -6.67 8.59
C THR A 36 -8.76 -5.18 8.49
N ALA A 37 -8.33 -4.37 9.45
CA ALA A 37 -8.56 -2.93 9.46
C ALA A 37 -7.89 -2.24 8.26
N ALA A 38 -6.65 -2.60 7.94
CA ALA A 38 -5.94 -2.06 6.78
C ALA A 38 -6.66 -2.39 5.46
N ILE A 39 -7.11 -3.62 5.28
CA ILE A 39 -7.87 -4.04 4.09
C ILE A 39 -9.19 -3.26 3.98
N ALA A 40 -9.93 -3.13 5.09
CA ALA A 40 -11.19 -2.39 5.11
C ALA A 40 -10.99 -0.90 4.78
N TRP A 41 -9.92 -0.29 5.30
CA TRP A 41 -9.56 1.10 5.03
C TRP A 41 -9.28 1.34 3.54
N GLU A 42 -8.52 0.46 2.90
CA GLU A 42 -8.23 0.57 1.47
C GLU A 42 -9.47 0.31 0.60
N ASN A 43 -10.35 -0.61 0.99
CA ASN A 43 -11.63 -0.82 0.31
C ASN A 43 -12.53 0.43 0.40
N TYR A 44 -12.60 1.08 1.57
CA TYR A 44 -13.30 2.35 1.74
C TYR A 44 -12.73 3.43 0.82
N ARG A 45 -11.41 3.63 0.82
CA ARG A 45 -10.74 4.62 -0.05
C ARG A 45 -11.00 4.35 -1.52
N ALA A 46 -10.95 3.09 -1.95
CA ALA A 46 -11.24 2.70 -3.32
C ALA A 46 -12.67 3.06 -3.73
N ARG A 47 -13.67 2.70 -2.91
CA ARG A 47 -15.08 3.02 -3.16
C ARG A 47 -15.35 4.52 -3.15
N PHE A 48 -14.75 5.23 -2.19
CA PHE A 48 -14.84 6.69 -2.09
C PHE A 48 -14.27 7.35 -3.34
N ASN A 49 -13.03 7.02 -3.70
CA ASN A 49 -12.36 7.58 -4.87
C ASN A 49 -13.16 7.30 -6.15
N HIS A 50 -13.67 6.07 -6.31
CA HIS A 50 -14.48 5.71 -7.47
C HIS A 50 -15.79 6.51 -7.54
N ALA A 51 -16.50 6.67 -6.41
CA ALA A 51 -17.74 7.43 -6.36
C ALA A 51 -17.57 8.92 -6.73
N PHE A 52 -16.40 9.50 -6.41
CA PHE A 52 -16.08 10.91 -6.71
C PHE A 52 -15.24 11.10 -7.98
N GLY A 53 -14.92 10.04 -8.72
CA GLY A 53 -14.06 10.13 -9.90
C GLY A 53 -12.65 10.63 -9.60
N VAL A 54 -12.11 10.31 -8.42
CA VAL A 54 -10.75 10.70 -8.03
C VAL A 54 -9.74 9.83 -8.77
N GLU A 55 -8.96 10.44 -9.66
CA GLU A 55 -7.94 9.76 -10.46
C GLU A 55 -6.55 9.80 -9.81
N ALA A 56 -5.62 8.99 -10.35
CA ALA A 56 -4.23 8.99 -9.95
C ALA A 56 -3.53 10.30 -10.36
N GLN A 57 -2.49 10.70 -9.62
CA GLN A 57 -1.76 11.95 -9.86
C GLN A 57 -0.68 11.84 -10.94
N GLY A 58 -0.71 10.81 -11.78
CA GLY A 58 0.22 10.65 -12.92
C GLY A 58 1.67 10.27 -12.58
N PHE A 59 2.05 10.08 -11.30
CA PHE A 59 3.44 9.77 -10.91
C PHE A 59 4.00 8.46 -11.48
N SER A 60 3.17 7.62 -12.09
CA SER A 60 3.55 6.34 -12.72
C SER A 60 3.09 6.22 -14.17
N GLU A 61 2.58 7.29 -14.78
CA GLU A 61 2.13 7.28 -16.19
C GLU A 61 3.32 7.17 -17.15
N ASP A 62 4.42 7.83 -16.81
CA ASP A 62 5.70 7.68 -17.48
C ASP A 62 6.62 6.73 -16.70
N ALA A 63 7.61 6.12 -17.37
CA ALA A 63 8.66 5.31 -16.74
C ALA A 63 9.58 6.11 -15.77
N TYR A 64 9.18 7.33 -15.40
CA TYR A 64 9.89 8.19 -14.47
C TYR A 64 9.75 7.65 -13.05
N ARG A 65 10.67 6.76 -12.70
CA ARG A 65 10.95 6.37 -11.32
C ARG A 65 12.14 7.19 -10.84
N PRO A 66 11.95 8.36 -10.18
CA PRO A 66 13.06 9.09 -9.61
C PRO A 66 13.72 8.18 -8.58
N LEU A 67 14.97 7.80 -8.82
CA LEU A 67 15.76 7.10 -7.83
C LEU A 67 15.98 8.05 -6.66
N PRO A 68 15.90 7.57 -5.40
CA PRO A 68 16.26 8.39 -4.27
C PRO A 68 17.70 8.87 -4.45
N GLU A 69 17.92 10.17 -4.23
CA GLU A 69 19.24 10.77 -4.30
C GLU A 69 20.18 9.98 -3.37
N ARG A 70 21.28 9.45 -3.91
CA ARG A 70 22.25 8.75 -3.08
C ARG A 70 22.92 9.77 -2.17
N THR A 71 23.07 9.44 -0.89
CA THR A 71 23.69 10.31 0.12
C THR A 71 25.06 10.85 -0.31
N GLY A 72 25.81 10.12 -1.14
CA GLY A 72 27.10 10.57 -1.68
C GLY A 72 27.01 11.69 -2.74
N ASP A 73 25.92 11.75 -3.51
CA ASP A 73 25.75 12.74 -4.59
C ASP A 73 25.52 14.13 -3.99
N ARG A 74 24.77 14.19 -2.89
CA ARG A 74 24.53 15.41 -2.10
C ARG A 74 25.85 15.97 -1.55
N GLN A 75 26.72 15.14 -0.97
CA GLN A 75 28.01 15.56 -0.43
C GLN A 75 28.95 16.11 -1.52
N ALA A 76 28.98 15.47 -2.70
CA ALA A 76 29.78 15.92 -3.83
C ALA A 76 29.27 17.25 -4.43
N GLN A 77 27.95 17.46 -4.42
CA GLN A 77 27.34 18.70 -4.92
C GLN A 77 27.58 19.88 -3.96
N PHE A 78 27.45 19.66 -2.65
CA PHE A 78 27.80 20.67 -1.63
C PHE A 78 29.29 21.04 -1.66
N SER A 79 30.18 20.07 -1.89
CA SER A 79 31.62 20.33 -2.01
C SER A 79 31.99 21.16 -3.24
N LYS A 80 31.24 21.05 -4.35
CA LYS A 80 31.45 21.86 -5.56
C LYS A 80 30.97 23.31 -5.40
N ILE A 81 29.89 23.53 -4.64
CA ILE A 81 29.34 24.86 -4.38
C ILE A 81 30.24 25.66 -3.43
N SER A 82 30.88 24.99 -2.45
CA SER A 82 31.79 25.65 -1.49
C SER A 82 33.19 25.95 -2.05
N ALA A 83 33.49 25.52 -3.28
CA ALA A 83 34.79 25.70 -3.95
C ALA A 83 34.78 26.81 -5.03
N LEU A 84 33.70 27.60 -5.08
CA LEU A 84 33.55 28.84 -5.85
C LEU A 84 33.50 30.03 -4.87
#